data_AF-A0A7C3A3J8-F1
#
_entry.id   AF-A0A7C3A3J8-F1
#
_cell.length_a   1.000
_cell.length_b   1.000
_cell.length_c   1.000
_cell.angle_alpha   90.00
_cell.angle_beta   90.00
_cell.angle_gamma   90.00
#
_symmetry.space_group_name_H-M   'P 1'
#
loop_
_entity.id
_entity.type
_entity.pdbx_description
1 polymer ?
#
loop_
_entity_poly.entity_id
_entity_poly.type
_entity_poly.pdbx_seq_one_letter_code
_entity_poly.pdbx_strand_id
1 'polypeptide(L)'
;MDYAKKKFINTTDAFYLVGSKIPSHRSLISKVAFSTSEDAMDAYFKYGGYLVRYDDAFGLAVKHLADDDHKIEVLEAKCTEKGKALAESKGCLRCHGPKGEGPSWKSAEFAKRIKSKVQVDEAIYSGRGRMPAFKEKLTEEEIYSLTLYIWSLTKGKGEGK
;
A
#
# COMPACT_ATOMS: atom_id res chain seq x y z
N MET A 1 -13.37 8.39 10.39
CA MET A 1 -14.38 7.36 10.69
C MET A 1 -14.20 6.96 12.14
N ASP A 2 -15.30 6.85 12.89
CA ASP A 2 -15.31 6.40 14.27
C ASP A 2 -14.82 4.96 14.39
N TYR A 3 -13.90 4.73 15.32
CA TYR A 3 -13.31 3.41 15.51
C TYR A 3 -14.26 2.38 16.10
N ALA A 4 -15.10 2.76 17.06
CA ALA A 4 -16.01 1.85 17.74
C ALA A 4 -17.26 1.58 16.90
N LYS A 5 -17.89 2.65 16.41
CA LYS A 5 -19.19 2.67 15.73
C LYS A 5 -19.09 2.44 14.22
N LYS A 6 -17.89 2.55 13.64
CA LYS A 6 -17.64 2.38 12.20
C LYS A 6 -18.44 3.34 11.30
N LYS A 7 -18.81 4.52 11.82
CA LYS A 7 -19.55 5.57 11.11
C LYS A 7 -18.68 6.80 10.83
N PHE A 8 -19.05 7.61 9.83
CA PHE A 8 -18.42 8.91 9.64
C PHE A 8 -18.77 9.85 10.79
N ILE A 9 -17.81 10.70 11.16
CA ILE A 9 -17.90 11.64 12.28
C ILE A 9 -17.28 12.96 11.87
N ASN A 10 -17.69 14.05 12.52
CA ASN A 10 -17.00 15.32 12.39
C ASN A 10 -15.58 15.19 12.96
N THR A 11 -14.58 15.45 12.13
CA THR A 11 -13.16 15.31 12.49
C THR A 11 -12.71 16.36 13.50
N THR A 12 -13.22 17.58 13.44
CA THR A 12 -12.78 18.66 14.36
C THR A 12 -13.26 18.41 15.79
N ASP A 13 -14.40 17.73 15.91
CA ASP A 13 -15.07 17.48 17.20
C ASP A 13 -14.67 16.13 17.82
N ALA A 14 -13.96 15.29 17.07
CA ALA A 14 -13.57 13.96 17.49
C ALA A 14 -12.45 13.96 18.55
N PHE A 15 -12.43 12.89 19.34
CA PHE A 15 -11.36 12.56 20.26
C PHE A 15 -10.40 11.59 19.59
N TYR A 16 -9.10 11.90 19.64
CA TYR A 16 -8.08 11.11 18.96
C TYR A 16 -7.22 10.38 19.99
N LEU A 17 -7.21 9.05 19.91
CA LEU A 17 -6.27 8.21 20.63
C LEU A 17 -5.02 8.01 19.77
N VAL A 18 -3.90 8.54 20.25
CA VAL A 18 -2.61 8.49 19.55
C VAL A 18 -1.64 7.57 20.27
N GLY A 19 -0.83 6.82 19.50
CA GLY A 19 0.22 5.97 20.05
C GLY A 19 -0.29 4.76 20.85
N SER A 20 -1.56 4.39 20.66
CA SER A 20 -2.13 3.16 21.23
C SER A 20 -1.59 1.91 20.55
N LYS A 21 -1.81 0.75 21.19
CA LYS A 21 -1.53 -0.58 20.63
C LYS A 21 -2.46 -0.98 19.47
N ILE A 22 -3.43 -0.15 19.09
CA ILE A 22 -4.30 -0.41 17.93
C ILE A 22 -3.44 -0.31 16.67
N PRO A 23 -3.35 -1.37 15.83
CA PRO A 23 -2.49 -1.36 14.67
C PRO A 23 -2.93 -0.33 13.65
N SER A 24 -1.95 0.33 13.02
CA SER A 24 -2.16 1.17 11.85
C SER A 24 -1.40 0.60 10.65
N HIS A 25 -2.06 0.59 9.49
CA HIS A 25 -1.52 -0.06 8.30
C HIS A 25 -0.40 0.78 7.63
N ARG A 26 -0.64 2.08 7.47
CA ARG A 26 0.24 2.99 6.72
C ARG A 26 1.00 3.99 7.58
N SER A 27 0.68 4.10 8.87
CA SER A 27 1.40 4.96 9.80
C SER A 27 2.25 4.16 10.76
N LEU A 28 3.33 4.74 11.27
CA LEU A 28 4.10 4.19 12.38
C LEU A 28 3.36 4.37 13.70
N ILE A 29 2.73 5.53 13.87
CA ILE A 29 2.00 5.90 15.08
C ILE A 29 0.51 5.83 14.81
N SER A 30 -0.19 5.01 15.59
CA SER A 30 -1.65 4.88 15.53
C SER A 30 -2.31 6.22 15.87
N LYS A 31 -3.35 6.58 15.11
CA LYS A 31 -4.16 7.80 15.29
C LYS A 31 -5.61 7.42 15.02
N VAL A 32 -6.34 7.12 16.08
CA VAL A 32 -7.67 6.50 16.02
C VAL A 32 -8.70 7.49 16.54
N ALA A 33 -9.78 7.71 15.79
CA ALA A 33 -10.77 8.73 16.12
C ALA A 33 -12.04 8.13 16.75
N PHE A 34 -12.59 8.84 17.74
CA PHE A 34 -13.81 8.51 18.47
C PHE A 34 -14.76 9.71 18.51
N SER A 35 -16.06 9.45 18.41
CA SER A 35 -17.11 10.47 18.43
C SER A 35 -17.39 10.99 19.83
N THR A 36 -17.11 10.19 20.87
CA THR A 36 -17.38 10.55 22.26
C THR A 36 -16.16 10.35 23.14
N SER A 37 -16.11 11.07 24.26
CA SER A 37 -15.06 10.97 25.26
C SER A 37 -15.03 9.61 25.94
N GLU A 38 -16.20 9.01 26.17
CA GLU A 38 -16.34 7.73 26.88
C GLU A 38 -15.68 6.61 26.07
N ASP A 39 -16.02 6.48 24.78
CA ASP A 39 -15.43 5.47 23.90
C ASP A 39 -13.91 5.65 23.76
N ALA A 40 -13.46 6.92 23.75
CA ALA A 40 -12.04 7.25 23.67
C ALA A 40 -11.29 6.88 24.95
N MET A 41 -11.88 7.13 26.12
CA MET A 41 -11.32 6.76 27.43
C MET A 41 -11.28 5.24 27.60
N ASP A 42 -12.34 4.53 27.21
CA ASP A 42 -12.37 3.07 27.24
C ASP A 42 -11.25 2.48 26.37
N ALA A 43 -11.05 3.04 25.17
CA ALA A 43 -9.97 2.64 24.30
C ALA A 43 -8.58 3.00 24.88
N TYR A 44 -8.44 4.16 25.53
CA TYR A 44 -7.22 4.53 26.24
C TYR A 44 -6.88 3.52 27.34
N PHE A 45 -7.83 3.15 28.19
CA PHE A 45 -7.59 2.17 29.25
C PHE A 45 -7.27 0.78 28.71
N LYS A 46 -7.88 0.39 27.59
CA LYS A 46 -7.68 -0.92 26.98
C LYS A 46 -6.39 -1.03 26.18
N TYR A 47 -6.02 0.02 25.44
CA TYR A 47 -4.95 -0.03 24.44
C TYR A 47 -3.76 0.88 24.76
N GLY A 48 -3.85 1.69 25.79
CA GLY A 48 -2.87 2.72 26.13
C GLY A 48 -2.80 3.84 25.08
N GLY A 49 -1.74 4.63 25.15
CA GLY A 49 -1.54 5.81 24.30
C GLY A 49 -1.87 7.09 25.06
N TYR A 50 -2.31 8.12 24.35
CA TYR A 50 -2.75 9.38 24.94
C TYR A 50 -3.86 10.00 24.10
N LEU A 51 -4.77 10.71 24.76
CA LEU A 51 -5.91 11.36 24.14
C LEU A 51 -5.59 12.81 23.80
N VAL A 52 -5.90 13.19 22.56
CA VAL A 52 -5.72 14.56 22.05
C VAL A 52 -6.93 15.00 21.23
N ARG A 53 -6.93 16.29 20.85
CA ARG A 53 -7.93 16.88 19.96
C ARG A 53 -7.39 16.96 18.53
N TYR A 54 -8.24 17.45 17.63
CA TYR A 54 -7.96 17.48 16.19
C TYR A 54 -6.63 18.17 15.84
N ASP A 55 -6.39 19.37 16.35
CA ASP A 55 -5.20 20.16 15.97
C ASP A 55 -3.90 19.44 16.36
N ASP A 56 -3.85 18.85 17.55
CA ASP A 56 -2.70 18.06 18.01
C ASP A 56 -2.53 16.79 17.19
N ALA A 57 -3.62 16.05 16.94
CA ALA A 57 -3.58 14.83 16.13
C ALA A 57 -3.11 15.12 14.70
N PHE A 58 -3.57 16.23 14.12
CA PHE A 58 -3.16 16.69 12.80
C PHE A 58 -1.70 17.13 12.79
N GLY A 59 -1.27 17.93 13.77
CA GLY A 59 0.13 18.35 13.92
C GLY A 59 1.07 17.14 14.06
N LEU A 60 0.68 16.12 14.83
CA LEU A 60 1.42 14.87 14.94
C LEU A 60 1.43 14.07 13.63
N ALA A 61 0.32 14.04 12.87
CA ALA A 61 0.28 13.40 11.57
C ALA A 61 1.25 14.05 10.58
N VAL A 62 1.27 15.39 10.53
CA VAL A 62 2.21 16.14 9.70
C VAL A 62 3.66 15.90 10.15
N LYS A 63 3.92 15.95 11.47
CA LYS A 63 5.26 15.74 12.03
C LYS A 63 5.83 14.37 11.69
N HIS A 64 5.00 13.32 11.70
CA HIS A 64 5.43 11.95 11.44
C HIS A 64 5.27 11.51 9.99
N LEU A 65 4.90 12.43 9.08
CA LEU A 65 4.66 12.09 7.68
C LEU A 65 5.91 11.48 7.02
N ALA A 66 7.09 12.05 7.28
CA ALA A 66 8.35 11.53 6.75
C ALA A 66 8.68 10.12 7.28
N ASP A 67 8.38 9.85 8.56
CA ASP A 67 8.59 8.52 9.14
C ASP A 67 7.60 7.51 8.53
N ASP A 68 6.35 7.92 8.31
CA ASP A 68 5.31 7.12 7.65
C ASP A 68 5.72 6.80 6.19
N ASP A 69 6.25 7.78 5.45
CA ASP A 69 6.80 7.59 4.11
C ASP A 69 7.95 6.59 4.11
N HIS A 70 8.90 6.71 5.03
CA HIS A 70 9.99 5.74 5.18
C HIS A 70 9.48 4.32 5.49
N LYS A 71 8.49 4.19 6.38
CA LYS A 71 7.85 2.89 6.65
C LYS A 71 7.22 2.33 5.38
N ILE A 72 6.52 3.15 4.60
CA ILE A 72 5.90 2.75 3.34
C ILE A 72 6.96 2.27 2.36
N GLU A 73 8.06 3.00 2.20
CA GLU A 73 9.19 2.60 1.34
C GLU A 73 9.76 1.24 1.75
N VAL A 74 10.00 1.02 3.04
CA VAL A 74 10.49 -0.27 3.57
C VAL A 74 9.49 -1.40 3.31
N LEU A 75 8.19 -1.15 3.48
CA LEU A 75 7.14 -2.13 3.19
C LEU A 75 7.05 -2.43 1.69
N GLU A 76 7.11 -1.42 0.84
CA GLU A 76 7.12 -1.59 -0.62
C GLU A 76 8.37 -2.35 -1.09
N ALA A 77 9.53 -2.10 -0.50
CA ALA A 77 10.75 -2.86 -0.79
C ALA A 77 10.58 -4.35 -0.42
N LYS A 78 10.01 -4.66 0.74
CA LYS A 78 9.71 -6.05 1.13
C LYS A 78 8.71 -6.72 0.18
N CYS A 79 7.65 -6.03 -0.21
CA CYS A 79 6.69 -6.53 -1.18
C CYS A 79 7.32 -6.70 -2.58
N THR A 80 8.25 -5.83 -2.96
CA THR A 80 9.02 -5.95 -4.21
C THR A 80 9.86 -7.22 -4.23
N GLU A 81 10.56 -7.54 -3.14
CA GLU A 81 11.31 -8.79 -3.02
C GLU A 81 10.41 -10.03 -3.08
N LYS A 82 9.26 -10.00 -2.37
CA LYS A 82 8.23 -11.05 -2.49
C LYS A 82 7.74 -11.18 -3.94
N GLY A 83 7.48 -10.07 -4.62
CA GLY A 83 7.04 -10.03 -6.01
C GLY A 83 8.03 -10.66 -6.96
N LYS A 84 9.33 -10.44 -6.76
CA LYS A 84 10.39 -11.07 -7.54
C LYS A 84 10.35 -12.61 -7.44
N ALA A 85 10.25 -13.14 -6.21
CA ALA A 85 10.14 -14.57 -5.97
C ALA A 85 8.83 -15.17 -6.54
N LEU A 86 7.73 -14.42 -6.45
CA LEU A 86 6.46 -14.80 -7.06
C LEU A 86 6.54 -14.85 -8.59
N ALA A 87 7.18 -13.86 -9.22
CA ALA A 87 7.31 -13.82 -10.68
C ALA A 87 8.06 -15.05 -11.23
N GLU A 88 9.07 -15.51 -10.49
CA GLU A 88 9.80 -16.74 -10.81
C GLU A 88 8.92 -17.98 -10.60
N SER A 89 8.36 -18.16 -9.40
CA SER A 89 7.58 -19.36 -9.04
C SER A 89 6.27 -19.52 -9.82
N LYS A 90 5.61 -18.42 -10.20
CA LYS A 90 4.37 -18.44 -10.99
C LYS A 90 4.63 -18.47 -12.50
N GLY A 91 5.90 -18.55 -12.92
CA GLY A 91 6.30 -18.72 -14.32
C GLY A 91 6.17 -17.47 -15.18
N CYS A 92 6.01 -16.28 -14.58
CA CYS A 92 5.91 -15.01 -15.30
C CYS A 92 7.18 -14.75 -16.14
N LEU A 93 8.33 -15.12 -15.61
CA LEU A 93 9.64 -14.89 -16.24
C LEU A 93 9.83 -15.69 -17.54
N ARG A 94 9.05 -16.76 -17.78
CA ARG A 94 9.13 -17.56 -19.02
C ARG A 94 8.81 -16.75 -20.26
N CYS A 95 7.91 -15.77 -20.13
CA CYS A 95 7.50 -14.90 -21.23
C CYS A 95 8.06 -13.47 -21.09
N HIS A 96 8.21 -12.98 -19.85
CA HIS A 96 8.60 -11.59 -19.59
C HIS A 96 10.11 -11.40 -19.39
N GLY A 97 10.85 -12.46 -19.09
CA GLY A 97 12.27 -12.39 -18.73
C GLY A 97 12.52 -11.78 -17.34
N PRO A 98 13.65 -12.10 -16.68
CA PRO A 98 13.97 -11.63 -15.33
C PRO A 98 14.13 -10.10 -15.20
N LYS A 99 14.41 -9.40 -16.31
CA LYS A 99 14.64 -7.95 -16.37
C LYS A 99 13.60 -7.22 -17.24
N GLY A 100 12.47 -7.85 -17.57
CA GLY A 100 11.50 -7.26 -18.50
C GLY A 100 12.06 -7.11 -19.91
N GLU A 101 12.77 -8.12 -20.40
CA GLU A 101 13.37 -8.15 -21.73
C GLU A 101 12.54 -8.96 -22.75
N GLY A 102 11.46 -9.59 -22.29
CA GLY A 102 10.53 -10.35 -23.12
C GLY A 102 9.83 -9.50 -24.19
N PRO A 103 9.33 -10.13 -25.26
CA PRO A 103 8.77 -9.44 -26.42
C PRO A 103 7.55 -8.57 -26.08
N SER A 104 6.75 -8.95 -25.08
CA SER A 104 5.62 -8.14 -24.60
C SER A 104 6.09 -6.81 -23.98
N TRP A 105 7.20 -6.84 -23.24
CA TRP A 105 7.75 -5.67 -22.54
C TRP A 105 8.40 -4.64 -23.47
N LYS A 106 9.01 -5.11 -24.56
CA LYS A 106 9.64 -4.25 -25.57
C LYS A 106 8.64 -3.66 -26.57
N SER A 107 7.37 -4.03 -26.48
CA SER A 107 6.35 -3.53 -27.40
C SER A 107 6.05 -2.05 -27.14
N ALA A 108 5.86 -1.29 -28.22
CA ALA A 108 5.40 0.11 -28.12
C ALA A 108 4.06 0.21 -27.39
N GLU A 109 3.24 -0.84 -27.45
CA GLU A 109 1.96 -0.92 -26.76
C GLU A 109 2.13 -1.02 -25.23
N PHE A 110 3.12 -1.76 -24.75
CA PHE A 110 3.45 -1.83 -23.32
C PHE A 110 3.88 -0.46 -22.79
N ALA A 111 4.81 0.21 -23.48
CA ALA A 111 5.29 1.54 -23.10
C ALA A 111 4.18 2.61 -23.11
N LYS A 112 3.21 2.50 -24.02
CA LYS A 112 2.04 3.40 -24.08
C LYS A 112 1.02 3.14 -22.97
N ARG A 113 0.89 1.90 -22.50
CA ARG A 113 -0.19 1.49 -21.59
C ARG A 113 0.21 1.39 -20.14
N ILE A 114 1.44 1.02 -19.82
CA ILE A 114 1.88 0.83 -18.44
C ILE A 114 2.53 2.13 -17.95
N LYS A 115 1.69 3.07 -17.52
CA LYS A 115 2.07 4.39 -16.99
C LYS A 115 1.88 4.51 -15.47
N SER A 116 1.27 3.52 -14.82
CA SER A 116 1.06 3.49 -13.37
C SER A 116 1.07 2.08 -12.80
N LYS A 117 1.28 1.98 -11.48
CA LYS A 117 1.12 0.73 -10.72
C LYS A 117 -0.26 0.09 -10.94
N VAL A 118 -1.32 0.90 -11.03
CA VAL A 118 -2.71 0.44 -11.26
C VAL A 118 -2.85 -0.30 -12.58
N GLN A 119 -2.19 0.19 -13.63
CA GLN A 119 -2.26 -0.46 -14.96
C GLN A 119 -1.48 -1.76 -15.01
N VAL A 120 -0.41 -1.88 -14.22
CA VAL A 120 0.28 -3.16 -14.02
C VAL A 120 -0.63 -4.14 -13.29
N ASP A 121 -1.25 -3.69 -12.20
CA ASP A 121 -2.15 -4.48 -11.38
C ASP A 121 -3.31 -5.05 -12.18
N GLU A 122 -4.00 -4.20 -12.94
CA GLU A 122 -5.11 -4.58 -13.81
C GLU A 122 -4.68 -5.62 -14.86
N ALA A 123 -3.48 -5.46 -15.45
CA ALA A 123 -2.97 -6.40 -16.44
C ALA A 123 -2.68 -7.79 -15.85
N ILE A 124 -2.24 -7.86 -14.59
CA ILE A 124 -2.04 -9.13 -13.87
C ILE A 124 -3.40 -9.71 -13.48
N TYR A 125 -4.27 -8.89 -12.90
CA TYR A 125 -5.57 -9.28 -12.40
C TYR A 125 -6.45 -9.87 -13.50
N SER A 126 -6.65 -9.11 -14.58
CA SER A 126 -7.56 -9.46 -15.68
C SER A 126 -6.90 -10.17 -16.86
N GLY A 127 -5.56 -10.21 -16.90
CA GLY A 127 -4.83 -10.72 -18.06
C GLY A 127 -4.91 -9.79 -19.27
N ARG A 128 -4.12 -10.07 -20.31
CA ARG A 128 -4.16 -9.30 -21.56
C ARG A 128 -3.56 -10.05 -22.75
N GLY A 129 -4.31 -10.11 -23.85
CA GLY A 129 -3.86 -10.76 -25.08
C GLY A 129 -3.51 -12.23 -24.82
N ARG A 130 -2.24 -12.59 -24.94
CA ARG A 130 -1.75 -13.95 -24.63
C ARG A 130 -1.41 -14.16 -23.15
N MET A 131 -1.36 -13.09 -22.35
CA MET A 131 -1.15 -13.19 -20.90
C MET A 131 -2.47 -13.60 -20.23
N PRO A 132 -2.52 -14.71 -19.48
CA PRO A 132 -3.73 -15.15 -18.78
C PRO A 132 -4.08 -14.21 -17.62
N ALA A 133 -5.33 -14.26 -17.18
CA ALA A 133 -5.76 -13.61 -15.94
C ALA A 133 -5.23 -14.37 -14.71
N PHE A 134 -4.86 -13.65 -13.66
CA PHE A 134 -4.36 -14.24 -12.42
C PHE A 134 -5.24 -14.00 -11.20
N LYS A 135 -6.33 -13.23 -11.30
CA LYS A 135 -7.28 -12.98 -10.19
C LYS A 135 -7.85 -14.23 -9.51
N GLU A 136 -7.93 -15.35 -10.23
CA GLU A 136 -8.44 -16.63 -9.71
C GLU A 136 -7.31 -17.54 -9.17
N LYS A 137 -6.05 -17.17 -9.42
CA LYS A 137 -4.87 -17.99 -9.10
C LYS A 137 -3.98 -17.37 -8.02
N LEU A 138 -4.13 -16.07 -7.79
CA LEU A 138 -3.32 -15.27 -6.88
C LEU A 138 -4.23 -14.46 -5.97
N THR A 139 -3.78 -14.27 -4.75
CA THR A 139 -4.39 -13.35 -3.79
C THR A 139 -4.10 -11.89 -4.18
N GLU A 140 -4.90 -10.94 -3.68
CA GLU A 140 -4.66 -9.51 -3.90
C GLU A 140 -3.28 -9.06 -3.37
N GLU A 141 -2.78 -9.64 -2.27
CA GLU A 141 -1.43 -9.35 -1.76
C GLU A 141 -0.33 -9.85 -2.72
N GLU A 142 -0.51 -11.06 -3.30
CA GLU A 142 0.43 -11.60 -4.29
C GLU A 142 0.42 -10.73 -5.57
N ILE A 143 -0.76 -10.32 -6.04
CA ILE A 143 -0.89 -9.43 -7.20
C ILE A 143 -0.23 -8.08 -6.92
N TYR A 144 -0.50 -7.47 -5.76
CA TYR A 144 0.13 -6.22 -5.36
C TYR A 144 1.66 -6.33 -5.26
N SER A 145 2.17 -7.44 -4.72
CA SER A 145 3.61 -7.70 -4.64
C SER A 145 4.24 -7.82 -6.04
N LEU A 146 3.59 -8.55 -6.97
CA LEU A 146 4.01 -8.62 -8.37
C LEU A 146 3.96 -7.24 -9.06
N THR A 147 2.92 -6.47 -8.80
CA THR A 147 2.75 -5.10 -9.30
C THR A 147 3.92 -4.22 -8.91
N LEU A 148 4.32 -4.24 -7.63
CA LEU A 148 5.46 -3.45 -7.15
C LEU A 148 6.79 -3.89 -7.78
N TYR A 149 7.00 -5.21 -7.92
CA TYR A 149 8.18 -5.74 -8.61
C TYR A 149 8.25 -5.33 -10.07
N ILE A 150 7.18 -5.53 -10.84
CA ILE A 150 7.11 -5.15 -12.25
C ILE A 150 7.28 -3.63 -12.40
N TRP A 151 6.67 -2.84 -11.53
CA TRP A 151 6.82 -1.39 -11.55
C TRP A 151 8.26 -0.94 -11.22
N SER A 152 9.00 -1.65 -10.38
CA SER A 152 10.41 -1.30 -10.12
C SER A 152 11.29 -1.50 -11.37
N LEU A 153 10.97 -2.48 -12.20
CA LEU A 153 11.68 -2.74 -13.47
C LEU A 153 11.42 -1.65 -14.54
N THR A 154 10.33 -0.89 -14.45
CA THR A 154 10.07 0.22 -15.40
C THR A 154 10.89 1.47 -15.06
N LYS A 155 11.18 1.72 -13.78
CA LYS A 155 11.98 2.88 -13.33
C LYS A 155 13.43 2.83 -13.80
N GLY A 156 14.03 1.64 -13.92
CA GLY A 156 15.41 1.45 -14.41
C GLY A 156 15.63 1.83 -15.89
N LYS A 157 14.59 2.20 -16.65
CA LYS A 157 14.68 2.69 -18.03
C LYS A 157 14.49 4.21 -18.16
N GLY A 158 14.18 4.91 -17.06
CA GLY A 158 13.87 6.35 -17.04
C GLY A 158 14.97 7.26 -16.47
N GLU A 159 16.04 6.70 -15.92
CA GLU A 159 17.22 7.44 -15.46
C GLU A 159 18.44 7.11 -16.33
N GLY A 160 18.30 7.35 -17.63
CA GLY A 160 19.42 7.59 -18.52
C GLY A 160 19.41 9.08 -18.86
N LYS A 161 20.39 9.82 -18.32
CA LYS A 161 20.79 11.11 -18.88
C LYS A 161 21.03 11.00 -20.39
#